data_AF-A0A4Z2E9C7-F1
#
_entry.id   AF-A0A4Z2E9C7-F1
#
_cell.length_a   1.000
_cell.length_b   1.000
_cell.length_c   1.000
_cell.angle_alpha   90.00
_cell.angle_beta   90.00
_cell.angle_gamma   90.00
#
_symmetry.space_group_name_H-M   'P 1'
#
loop_
_entity.id
_entity.type
_entity.pdbx_description
1 polymer ?
#
loop_
_entity_poly.entity_id
_entity_poly.type
_entity_poly.pdbx_seq_one_letter_code
_entity_poly.pdbx_strand_id
1 'polypeptide(L)'
;MKRWLRTGATLLFGAGIGASVSRLLSVRGRAEEEETPGTLSGLLNRVPVVPVPSVQASELTVSPGGSGAVMKYGFPSLANIKTRESYVTSYDPRTRTASWVIERLNPASLNGPSDRKYCNFKEDDSVHVFHRSTNADFRGSGFDRGHLAAAANHKWSQKAMEDTFYLSNVAPQVLILEHLDGRGVELRSYVLPNEPIDEKVPLDHFLVPIETIERASGLQFVPNIMKRTSSLQAITAR
;
A
#
# COMPACT_ATOMS: atom_id res chain seq x y z
N MET A 1 28.74 5.20 -48.89
CA MET A 1 28.80 5.19 -47.40
C MET A 1 27.39 4.99 -46.86
N LYS A 2 27.20 3.94 -46.05
CA LYS A 2 25.91 3.52 -45.45
C LYS A 2 25.48 4.47 -44.34
N ARG A 3 24.18 4.78 -44.24
CA ARG A 3 23.37 4.47 -43.04
C ARG A 3 21.88 4.74 -43.30
N TRP A 4 21.10 3.68 -43.11
CA TRP A 4 19.65 3.59 -43.03
C TRP A 4 19.12 4.29 -41.76
N LEU A 5 17.95 4.93 -41.86
CA LEU A 5 16.94 4.93 -40.80
C LEU A 5 15.67 4.31 -41.38
N ARG A 6 15.27 3.14 -40.87
CA ARG A 6 13.92 2.59 -41.05
C ARG A 6 13.16 2.81 -39.75
N THR A 7 12.19 3.70 -39.77
CA THR A 7 11.08 3.74 -38.82
C THR A 7 10.12 2.61 -39.17
N GLY A 8 10.14 1.53 -38.39
CA GLY A 8 9.22 0.42 -38.50
C GLY A 8 8.02 0.64 -37.60
N ALA A 9 6.87 0.93 -38.20
CA ALA A 9 5.57 0.71 -37.59
C ALA A 9 5.35 -0.80 -37.39
N THR A 10 4.77 -1.21 -36.27
CA THR A 10 4.08 -2.51 -36.21
C THR A 10 2.81 -2.38 -35.37
N LEU A 11 1.69 -2.51 -36.06
CA LEU A 11 0.35 -2.77 -35.54
C LEU A 11 0.14 -4.29 -35.40
N LEU A 12 -0.53 -4.68 -34.31
CA LEU A 12 -1.57 -5.72 -34.19
C LEU A 12 -1.31 -7.23 -34.45
N PHE A 13 -2.15 -7.99 -33.71
CA PHE A 13 -2.70 -9.34 -33.92
C PHE A 13 -1.98 -10.59 -33.40
N GLY A 14 -2.76 -11.44 -32.70
CA GLY A 14 -2.47 -12.88 -32.61
C GLY A 14 -3.11 -13.60 -31.42
N ALA A 15 -4.19 -14.36 -31.69
CA ALA A 15 -4.89 -15.27 -30.78
C ALA A 15 -4.21 -16.66 -30.68
N GLY A 16 -4.53 -17.45 -29.64
CA GLY A 16 -4.22 -18.90 -29.55
C GLY A 16 -4.33 -19.43 -28.12
N ILE A 17 -5.48 -19.99 -27.71
CA ILE A 17 -5.78 -21.44 -27.56
C ILE A 17 -4.76 -22.20 -26.70
N GLY A 18 -5.22 -22.73 -25.57
CA GLY A 18 -4.49 -23.70 -24.75
C GLY A 18 -5.36 -24.34 -23.68
N ALA A 19 -6.26 -25.24 -24.09
CA ALA A 19 -6.93 -26.18 -23.20
C ALA A 19 -5.97 -27.33 -22.85
N SER A 20 -5.93 -27.73 -21.58
CA SER A 20 -5.34 -29.02 -21.17
C SER A 20 -6.13 -29.61 -20.01
N VAL A 21 -6.85 -30.67 -20.35
CA VAL A 21 -7.61 -31.55 -19.48
C VAL A 21 -6.65 -32.52 -18.79
N SER A 22 -6.84 -32.78 -17.50
CA SER A 22 -6.53 -34.09 -16.93
C SER A 22 -7.52 -34.42 -15.82
N ARG A 23 -8.46 -35.31 -16.18
CA ARG A 23 -9.34 -36.03 -15.27
C ARG A 23 -8.61 -37.30 -14.79
N LEU A 24 -8.68 -37.50 -13.48
CA LEU A 24 -9.13 -38.74 -12.82
C LEU A 24 -8.40 -40.06 -13.19
N LEU A 25 -7.60 -40.55 -12.24
CA LEU A 25 -7.54 -41.98 -11.92
C LEU A 25 -8.00 -42.17 -10.47
N SER A 26 -9.07 -42.95 -10.34
CA SER A 26 -9.66 -43.47 -9.10
C SER A 26 -9.16 -44.88 -8.90
N VAL A 27 -8.67 -45.24 -7.70
CA VAL A 27 -8.77 -46.55 -7.00
C VAL A 27 -8.27 -46.29 -5.55
N ARG A 28 -9.13 -46.13 -4.53
CA ARG A 28 -9.71 -47.14 -3.60
C ARG A 28 -8.67 -47.94 -2.77
N GLY A 29 -8.57 -47.65 -1.46
CA GLY A 29 -7.99 -48.61 -0.48
C GLY A 29 -7.39 -48.04 0.82
N ARG A 30 -8.25 -47.79 1.82
CA ARG A 30 -8.14 -48.11 3.27
C ARG A 30 -6.73 -48.32 3.91
N ALA A 31 -6.38 -47.52 4.93
CA ALA A 31 -6.03 -47.93 6.31
C ALA A 31 -5.45 -46.73 7.11
N GLU A 32 -5.71 -46.76 8.41
CA GLU A 32 -5.39 -45.77 9.44
C GLU A 32 -3.89 -45.74 9.78
N GLU A 33 -3.35 -44.56 10.08
CA GLU A 33 -2.27 -44.40 11.07
C GLU A 33 -2.35 -42.99 11.68
N GLU A 34 -2.41 -42.97 13.00
CA GLU A 34 -2.62 -41.85 13.90
C GLU A 34 -1.25 -41.35 14.36
N GLU A 35 -0.83 -40.16 13.93
CA GLU A 35 0.33 -39.46 14.51
C GLU A 35 -0.04 -38.05 14.99
N THR A 36 0.42 -37.76 16.20
CA THR A 36 0.06 -36.62 17.04
C THR A 36 0.76 -35.31 16.62
N PRO A 37 0.15 -34.13 16.83
CA PRO A 37 0.69 -32.87 16.32
C PRO A 37 1.61 -32.18 17.35
N GLY A 38 2.91 -32.24 17.12
CA GLY A 38 3.90 -31.32 17.69
C GLY A 38 5.04 -31.21 16.69
N THR A 39 5.46 -30.07 16.16
CA THR A 39 6.22 -29.06 16.91
C THR A 39 6.53 -27.90 15.96
N LEU A 40 5.59 -27.00 15.69
CA LEU A 40 5.91 -25.70 15.04
C LEU A 40 5.17 -24.51 15.68
N SER A 41 4.32 -24.76 16.69
CA SER A 41 3.55 -23.72 17.40
C SER A 41 4.34 -22.97 18.49
N GLY A 42 5.65 -23.25 18.64
CA GLY A 42 6.46 -22.80 19.78
C GLY A 42 7.14 -21.44 19.63
N LEU A 43 7.33 -20.94 18.40
CA LEU A 43 8.10 -19.70 18.16
C LEU A 43 7.24 -18.44 18.00
N LEU A 44 5.95 -18.58 17.67
CA LEU A 44 5.04 -17.43 17.54
C LEU A 44 4.41 -16.98 18.87
N ASN A 45 4.45 -17.83 19.91
CA ASN A 45 3.84 -17.55 21.22
C ASN A 45 4.77 -16.84 22.23
N ARG A 46 5.94 -16.33 21.79
CA ARG A 46 6.93 -15.71 22.69
C ARG A 46 7.25 -14.23 22.42
N VAL A 47 6.52 -13.57 21.54
CA VAL A 47 6.64 -12.11 21.43
C VAL A 47 5.63 -11.46 22.39
N PRO A 48 6.07 -10.77 23.46
CA PRO A 48 5.15 -10.00 24.26
C PRO A 48 4.56 -8.90 23.39
N VAL A 49 3.27 -9.03 23.06
CA VAL A 49 2.49 -7.94 22.48
C VAL A 49 2.32 -6.90 23.58
N VAL A 50 3.27 -5.97 23.66
CA VAL A 50 3.11 -4.78 24.50
C VAL A 50 1.94 -4.00 23.88
N PRO A 51 0.85 -3.73 24.63
CA PRO A 51 -0.22 -2.90 24.11
C PRO A 51 0.37 -1.52 23.83
N VAL A 52 0.51 -1.17 22.55
CA VAL A 52 0.84 0.20 22.18
C VAL A 52 -0.41 1.03 22.48
N PRO A 53 -0.35 2.03 23.38
CA PRO A 53 -1.50 2.89 23.62
C PRO A 53 -1.83 3.63 22.33
N SER A 54 -2.94 3.26 21.70
CA SER A 54 -3.48 3.99 20.55
C SER A 54 -4.17 5.25 21.07
N VAL A 55 -3.48 6.38 21.04
CA VAL A 55 -4.08 7.66 21.40
C VAL A 55 -4.83 8.19 20.18
N GLN A 56 -6.16 8.16 20.21
CA GLN A 56 -6.98 8.93 19.27
C GLN A 56 -6.88 10.41 19.66
N ALA A 57 -6.34 11.23 18.76
CA ALA A 57 -6.00 12.63 19.03
C ALA A 57 -7.20 13.54 19.31
N SER A 58 -8.43 13.08 19.08
CA SER A 58 -9.63 13.92 19.12
C SER A 58 -10.18 14.20 20.52
N GLU A 59 -9.74 13.51 21.59
CA GLU A 59 -10.32 13.67 22.94
C GLU A 59 -9.29 13.56 24.08
N LEU A 60 -8.15 14.25 23.97
CA LEU A 60 -7.24 14.38 25.12
C LEU A 60 -7.72 15.50 26.05
N THR A 61 -8.65 15.18 26.96
CA THR A 61 -8.93 16.03 28.12
C THR A 61 -7.80 15.87 29.13
N VAL A 62 -6.99 16.93 29.27
CA VAL A 62 -5.90 16.97 30.26
C VAL A 62 -6.51 17.22 31.65
N SER A 63 -6.63 16.17 32.46
CA SER A 63 -7.00 16.31 33.87
C SER A 63 -5.92 17.10 34.63
N PRO A 64 -6.28 18.05 35.51
CA PRO A 64 -5.35 18.94 36.22
C PRO A 64 -4.65 18.26 37.40
N GLY A 65 -4.25 16.99 37.26
CA GLY A 65 -3.27 16.33 38.13
C GLY A 65 -1.85 16.57 37.62
N GLY A 66 -0.82 16.12 38.35
CA GLY A 66 0.61 16.43 38.09
C GLY A 66 1.12 16.27 36.64
N SER A 67 0.49 15.43 35.80
CA SER A 67 0.78 15.32 34.35
C SER A 67 0.30 16.52 33.51
N GLY A 68 -0.71 17.26 33.95
CA GLY A 68 -1.23 18.42 33.22
C GLY A 68 -0.27 19.60 33.15
N ALA A 69 0.67 19.70 34.10
CA ALA A 69 1.70 20.73 34.10
C ALA A 69 2.74 20.52 32.99
N VAL A 70 3.05 19.26 32.64
CA VAL A 70 4.01 18.91 31.58
C VAL A 70 3.46 19.26 30.20
N MET A 71 2.14 19.14 30.03
CA MET A 71 1.45 19.42 28.76
C MET A 71 0.82 20.82 28.71
N LYS A 72 1.27 21.75 29.56
CA LYS A 72 0.73 23.12 29.65
C LYS A 72 0.67 23.85 28.30
N TYR A 73 1.64 23.58 27.42
CA TYR A 73 1.74 24.22 26.11
C TYR A 73 1.31 23.30 24.95
N GLY A 74 0.59 22.22 25.26
CA GLY A 74 0.16 21.22 24.28
C GLY A 74 1.29 20.31 23.80
N PHE A 75 0.97 19.47 22.81
CA PHE A 75 1.92 18.55 22.19
C PHE A 75 2.56 19.21 20.95
N PRO A 76 3.88 19.10 20.75
CA PRO A 76 4.56 19.70 19.60
C PRO A 76 4.15 19.07 18.25
N SER A 77 3.59 17.85 18.27
CA SER A 77 2.96 17.20 17.12
C SER A 77 1.94 16.17 17.57
N LEU A 78 0.89 15.98 16.77
CA LEU A 78 -0.05 14.88 16.87
C LEU A 78 0.03 13.99 15.62
N ALA A 79 -0.81 12.96 15.53
CA ALA A 79 -0.93 12.15 14.33
C ALA A 79 -1.44 13.00 13.14
N ASN A 80 -0.77 12.92 12.00
CA ASN A 80 -1.09 13.74 10.81
C ASN A 80 -1.94 12.96 9.80
N ILE A 81 -3.06 12.41 10.26
CA ILE A 81 -4.01 11.73 9.37
C ILE A 81 -4.76 12.79 8.55
N LYS A 82 -4.83 12.58 7.24
CA LYS A 82 -5.58 13.40 6.29
C LYS A 82 -6.51 12.51 5.49
N THR A 83 -7.77 12.91 5.41
CA THR A 83 -8.79 12.25 4.59
C THR A 83 -8.99 13.05 3.31
N ARG A 84 -8.96 12.37 2.17
CA ARG A 84 -9.31 12.89 0.85
C ARG A 84 -10.55 12.18 0.33
N GLU A 85 -11.00 12.51 -0.87
CA GLU A 85 -12.19 11.89 -1.46
C GLU A 85 -12.06 10.36 -1.59
N SER A 86 -10.88 9.88 -2.00
CA SER A 86 -10.68 8.48 -2.39
C SER A 86 -9.61 7.73 -1.61
N TYR A 87 -8.86 8.42 -0.77
CA TYR A 87 -7.81 7.82 0.03
C TYR A 87 -7.64 8.53 1.37
N VAL A 88 -7.03 7.83 2.31
CA VAL A 88 -6.58 8.36 3.60
C VAL A 88 -5.06 8.25 3.64
N THR A 89 -4.39 9.27 4.17
CA THR A 89 -2.93 9.29 4.29
C THR A 89 -2.50 9.72 5.70
N SER A 90 -1.35 9.22 6.16
CA SER A 90 -0.61 9.83 7.25
C SER A 90 0.61 10.53 6.69
N TYR A 91 0.81 11.79 7.05
CA TYR A 91 1.93 12.59 6.53
C TYR A 91 3.07 12.71 7.55
N ASP A 92 4.32 12.46 7.11
CA ASP A 92 5.51 12.69 7.93
C ASP A 92 6.13 14.07 7.59
N PRO A 93 5.99 15.08 8.47
CA PRO A 93 6.52 16.42 8.23
C PRO A 93 8.06 16.47 8.23
N ARG A 94 8.73 15.48 8.81
CA ARG A 94 10.20 15.41 8.86
C ARG A 94 10.78 15.01 7.49
N THR A 95 10.15 14.05 6.82
CA THR A 95 10.55 13.58 5.49
C THR A 95 9.82 14.30 4.35
N ARG A 96 8.74 15.03 4.67
CA ARG A 96 7.87 15.76 3.74
C ARG A 96 7.19 14.83 2.72
N THR A 97 6.94 13.59 3.14
CA THR A 97 6.28 12.55 2.35
C THR A 97 5.18 11.89 3.16
N ALA A 98 4.29 11.15 2.52
CA ALA A 98 3.38 10.28 3.24
C ALA A 98 4.17 9.16 3.95
N SER A 99 3.77 8.83 5.18
CA SER A 99 4.18 7.60 5.86
C SER A 99 3.46 6.38 5.28
N TRP A 100 2.18 6.55 4.91
CA TRP A 100 1.36 5.55 4.24
C TRP A 100 0.16 6.21 3.56
N VAL A 101 -0.39 5.54 2.55
CA VAL A 101 -1.65 5.89 1.89
C VAL A 101 -2.50 4.63 1.80
N ILE A 102 -3.78 4.75 2.12
CA ILE A 102 -4.76 3.67 2.02
C ILE A 102 -5.87 4.11 1.07
N GLU A 103 -6.15 3.29 0.07
CA GLU A 103 -7.28 3.44 -0.85
C GLU A 103 -8.06 2.14 -0.95
N ARG A 104 -9.32 2.23 -1.37
CA ARG A 104 -10.16 1.06 -1.64
C ARG A 104 -10.49 1.00 -3.12
N LEU A 105 -10.02 -0.05 -3.79
CA LEU A 105 -10.32 -0.32 -5.18
C LEU A 105 -11.61 -1.11 -5.32
N ASN A 106 -12.44 -0.74 -6.30
CA ASN A 106 -13.55 -1.55 -6.76
C ASN A 106 -13.78 -1.30 -8.26
N PRO A 107 -14.47 -2.20 -8.98
CA PRO A 107 -14.64 -2.05 -10.43
C PRO A 107 -15.29 -0.72 -10.85
N ALA A 108 -16.16 -0.14 -10.02
CA ALA A 108 -16.78 1.15 -10.29
C ALA A 108 -15.78 2.30 -10.14
N SER A 109 -14.82 2.22 -9.20
CA SER A 109 -13.82 3.28 -9.01
C SER A 109 -12.83 3.39 -10.17
N LEU A 110 -12.57 2.28 -10.87
CA LEU A 110 -11.62 2.19 -11.98
C LEU A 110 -12.19 2.72 -13.31
N ASN A 111 -13.48 3.03 -13.38
CA ASN A 111 -14.16 3.50 -14.59
C ASN A 111 -14.80 4.87 -14.37
N GLY A 112 -14.90 5.66 -15.43
CA GLY A 112 -15.57 6.97 -15.40
C GLY A 112 -14.93 7.97 -16.35
N PRO A 113 -15.51 9.18 -16.44
CA PRO A 113 -15.15 10.17 -17.45
C PRO A 113 -13.90 11.00 -17.08
N SER A 114 -13.33 10.81 -15.89
CA SER A 114 -12.24 11.64 -15.40
C SER A 114 -10.96 11.45 -16.22
N ASP A 115 -10.28 12.56 -16.47
CA ASP A 115 -9.11 12.61 -17.33
C ASP A 115 -7.95 13.31 -16.60
N ARG A 116 -6.81 12.60 -16.56
CA ARG A 116 -5.58 13.07 -15.93
C ARG A 116 -5.07 14.37 -16.52
N LYS A 117 -5.38 14.69 -17.79
CA LYS A 117 -4.90 15.92 -18.43
C LYS A 117 -5.40 17.20 -17.75
N TYR A 118 -6.50 17.11 -16.99
CA TYR A 118 -7.05 18.23 -16.23
C TYR A 118 -6.47 18.34 -14.82
N CYS A 119 -5.56 17.44 -14.44
CA CYS A 119 -4.92 17.42 -13.13
C CYS A 119 -3.49 17.94 -13.22
N ASN A 120 -3.09 18.75 -12.25
CA ASN A 120 -1.72 19.23 -12.10
C ASN A 120 -1.24 19.02 -10.67
N PHE A 121 0.03 18.64 -10.52
CA PHE A 121 0.64 18.50 -9.20
C PHE A 121 0.58 19.82 -8.44
N LYS A 122 0.02 19.75 -7.24
CA LYS A 122 -0.19 20.91 -6.37
C LYS A 122 0.31 20.63 -4.96
N GLU A 123 0.79 21.69 -4.33
CA GLU A 123 1.19 21.63 -2.93
C GLU A 123 -0.04 21.42 -2.04
N ASP A 124 0.17 20.86 -0.85
CA ASP A 124 -0.91 20.63 0.10
C ASP A 124 -0.99 21.77 1.11
N ASP A 125 -1.94 22.69 0.91
CA ASP A 125 -2.12 23.85 1.78
C ASP A 125 -2.49 23.50 3.22
N SER A 126 -2.97 22.28 3.46
CA SER A 126 -3.26 21.77 4.80
C SER A 126 -1.99 21.34 5.57
N VAL A 127 -0.82 21.41 4.94
CA VAL A 127 0.49 21.17 5.57
C VAL A 127 1.15 22.52 5.82
N HIS A 128 1.71 22.71 7.02
CA HIS A 128 2.46 23.91 7.36
C HIS A 128 3.66 24.09 6.41
N VAL A 129 3.90 25.33 5.98
CA VAL A 129 4.87 25.67 4.92
C VAL A 129 6.28 25.11 5.15
N PHE A 130 6.77 25.06 6.39
CA PHE A 130 8.09 24.49 6.72
C PHE A 130 8.25 23.00 6.39
N HIS A 131 7.13 22.28 6.34
CA HIS A 131 7.08 20.83 6.20
C HIS A 131 6.38 20.40 4.91
N ARG A 132 6.02 21.36 4.05
CA ARG A 132 5.27 21.14 2.82
C ARG A 132 6.25 20.89 1.67
N SER A 133 6.03 19.81 0.92
CA SER A 133 6.70 19.58 -0.36
C SER A 133 6.13 20.49 -1.44
N THR A 134 7.01 21.04 -2.26
CA THR A 134 6.70 21.98 -3.34
C THR A 134 7.11 21.40 -4.69
N ASN A 135 6.57 21.93 -5.78
CA ASN A 135 7.02 21.52 -7.12
C ASN A 135 8.48 21.89 -7.40
N ALA A 136 9.04 22.86 -6.67
CA ALA A 136 10.44 23.25 -6.80
C ALA A 136 11.39 22.16 -6.30
N ASP A 137 11.00 21.40 -5.26
CA ASP A 137 11.80 20.30 -4.70
C ASP A 137 12.05 19.17 -5.72
N PHE A 138 11.14 18.99 -6.68
CA PHE A 138 11.25 17.98 -7.74
C PHE A 138 11.87 18.52 -9.03
N ARG A 139 11.90 19.84 -9.23
CA ARG A 139 12.37 20.43 -10.47
C ARG A 139 13.89 20.29 -10.55
N GLY A 140 14.37 19.47 -11.49
CA GLY A 140 15.81 19.27 -11.71
C GLY A 140 16.47 18.32 -10.72
N SER A 141 15.70 17.64 -9.86
CA SER A 141 16.23 16.67 -8.90
C SER A 141 16.61 15.33 -9.52
N GLY A 142 16.10 15.04 -10.73
CA GLY A 142 16.18 13.73 -11.36
C GLY A 142 15.11 12.74 -10.89
N PHE A 143 14.23 13.14 -9.95
CA PHE A 143 13.14 12.31 -9.44
C PHE A 143 11.78 12.73 -10.01
N ASP A 144 10.97 11.74 -10.35
CA ASP A 144 9.58 11.94 -10.72
C ASP A 144 8.68 12.16 -9.50
N ARG A 145 7.53 12.80 -9.74
CA ARG A 145 6.43 12.89 -8.76
C ARG A 145 5.57 11.63 -8.86
N GLY A 146 6.03 10.54 -8.25
CA GLY A 146 5.32 9.25 -8.23
C GLY A 146 4.11 9.27 -7.30
N HIS A 147 2.93 8.82 -7.76
CA HIS A 147 1.74 8.76 -6.91
C HIS A 147 1.77 7.52 -6.01
N LEU A 148 1.31 7.64 -4.77
CA LEU A 148 1.01 6.50 -3.91
C LEU A 148 -0.39 5.94 -4.19
N ALA A 149 -1.44 6.74 -3.95
CA ALA A 149 -2.76 6.46 -4.52
C ALA A 149 -2.76 6.89 -6.00
N ALA A 150 -2.86 5.91 -6.91
CA ALA A 150 -2.68 6.17 -8.33
C ALA A 150 -3.91 6.86 -8.94
N ALA A 151 -3.70 7.92 -9.73
CA ALA A 151 -4.78 8.66 -10.39
C ALA A 151 -5.75 7.76 -11.19
N ALA A 152 -5.23 6.70 -11.83
CA ALA A 152 -6.02 5.75 -12.61
C ALA A 152 -7.04 4.94 -11.78
N ASN A 153 -6.85 4.87 -10.46
CA ASN A 153 -7.74 4.14 -9.54
C ASN A 153 -9.03 4.91 -9.22
N HIS A 154 -9.11 6.17 -9.64
CA HIS A 154 -10.17 7.11 -9.26
C HIS A 154 -10.86 7.75 -10.45
N LYS A 155 -11.05 7.00 -11.54
CA LYS A 155 -11.71 7.51 -12.76
C LYS A 155 -13.17 7.89 -12.57
N TRP A 156 -13.80 7.41 -11.51
CA TRP A 156 -15.20 7.66 -11.18
C TRP A 156 -15.50 9.12 -10.79
N SER A 157 -14.50 9.89 -10.34
CA SER A 157 -14.69 11.27 -9.89
C SER A 157 -13.47 12.13 -10.19
N GLN A 158 -13.69 13.26 -10.88
CA GLN A 158 -12.61 14.18 -11.25
C GLN A 158 -11.94 14.76 -10.01
N LYS A 159 -12.73 15.10 -8.98
CA LYS A 159 -12.22 15.54 -7.68
C LYS A 159 -11.34 14.47 -7.02
N ALA A 160 -11.78 13.21 -7.03
CA ALA A 160 -10.99 12.12 -6.45
C ALA A 160 -9.67 11.91 -7.20
N MET A 161 -9.68 12.01 -8.52
CA MET A 161 -8.47 11.97 -9.32
C MET A 161 -7.56 13.17 -9.02
N GLU A 162 -8.10 14.40 -8.97
CA GLU A 162 -7.35 15.62 -8.65
C GLU A 162 -6.71 15.58 -7.26
N ASP A 163 -7.39 14.98 -6.27
CA ASP A 163 -6.83 14.82 -4.93
C ASP A 163 -5.53 13.99 -4.97
N THR A 164 -5.39 13.03 -5.88
CA THR A 164 -4.13 12.26 -6.00
C THR A 164 -2.91 13.07 -6.44
N PHE A 165 -3.13 14.27 -7.00
CA PHE A 165 -2.06 15.17 -7.44
C PHE A 165 -1.55 16.09 -6.32
N TYR A 166 -2.03 15.93 -5.08
CA TYR A 166 -1.36 16.56 -3.95
C TYR A 166 0.03 15.95 -3.73
N LEU A 167 1.04 16.80 -3.53
CA LEU A 167 2.42 16.34 -3.24
C LEU A 167 2.52 15.57 -1.90
N SER A 168 1.51 15.66 -1.03
CA SER A 168 1.38 14.81 0.16
C SER A 168 1.00 13.35 -0.15
N ASN A 169 0.70 13.01 -1.41
CA ASN A 169 0.46 11.65 -1.93
C ASN A 169 1.64 11.16 -2.81
N VAL A 170 2.83 11.72 -2.63
CA VAL A 170 4.04 11.36 -3.38
C VAL A 170 5.08 10.79 -2.42
N ALA A 171 5.41 9.51 -2.55
CA ALA A 171 6.49 8.83 -1.82
C ALA A 171 6.82 7.44 -2.45
N PRO A 172 7.83 6.71 -1.96
CA PRO A 172 8.09 5.32 -2.35
C PRO A 172 6.89 4.40 -2.05
N GLN A 173 6.54 3.53 -3.01
CA GLN A 173 5.28 2.78 -3.03
C GLN A 173 5.40 1.41 -2.35
N VAL A 174 4.41 1.09 -1.50
CA VAL A 174 4.15 -0.25 -0.97
C VAL A 174 2.69 -0.57 -1.28
N LEU A 175 2.42 -1.73 -1.90
CA LEU A 175 1.07 -2.14 -2.29
C LEU A 175 0.59 -3.31 -1.42
N ILE A 176 -0.62 -3.19 -0.89
CA ILE A 176 -1.36 -4.26 -0.22
C ILE A 176 -2.68 -4.48 -0.97
N LEU A 177 -2.94 -5.73 -1.37
CA LEU A 177 -4.18 -6.14 -2.04
C LEU A 177 -4.99 -7.07 -1.14
N GLU A 178 -6.31 -6.90 -1.13
CA GLU A 178 -7.30 -7.77 -0.46
C GLU A 178 -8.29 -8.29 -1.53
N HIS A 179 -8.60 -9.59 -1.50
CA HIS A 179 -9.65 -10.19 -2.33
C HIS A 179 -10.84 -10.59 -1.45
N LEU A 180 -12.06 -10.18 -1.84
CA LEU A 180 -13.29 -10.37 -1.06
C LEU A 180 -14.15 -11.52 -1.62
N ASP A 181 -13.55 -12.65 -1.99
CA ASP A 181 -14.24 -13.82 -2.57
C ASP A 181 -14.81 -14.78 -1.51
N GLY A 182 -14.99 -14.31 -0.28
CA GLY A 182 -15.62 -15.07 0.81
C GLY A 182 -14.75 -16.18 1.41
N ARG A 183 -13.47 -16.31 1.00
CA ARG A 183 -12.52 -17.32 1.49
C ARG A 183 -11.56 -16.82 2.57
N GLY A 184 -11.62 -15.53 2.89
CA GLY A 184 -10.73 -14.87 3.85
C GLY A 184 -10.08 -13.63 3.24
N VAL A 185 -9.13 -13.05 3.96
CA VAL A 185 -8.29 -11.96 3.43
C VAL A 185 -7.00 -12.57 2.89
N GLU A 186 -6.74 -12.40 1.61
CA GLU A 186 -5.41 -12.62 1.03
C GLU A 186 -4.61 -11.34 1.17
N LEU A 187 -3.37 -11.43 1.66
CA LEU A 187 -2.46 -10.30 1.82
C LEU A 187 -1.23 -10.51 0.94
N ARG A 188 -1.00 -9.58 0.01
CA ARG A 188 0.24 -9.51 -0.78
C ARG A 188 0.98 -8.23 -0.48
N SER A 189 2.30 -8.33 -0.33
CA SER A 189 3.17 -7.27 0.14
C SER A 189 4.37 -7.15 -0.77
N TYR A 190 4.59 -5.98 -1.36
CA TYR A 190 5.66 -5.76 -2.33
C TYR A 190 6.62 -4.65 -1.87
N VAL A 191 7.92 -4.85 -2.10
CA VAL A 191 8.96 -3.82 -1.91
C VAL A 191 9.80 -3.73 -3.16
N LEU A 192 9.80 -2.54 -3.78
CA LEU A 192 10.57 -2.25 -4.98
C LEU A 192 11.75 -1.33 -4.63
N PRO A 193 12.94 -1.54 -5.21
CA PRO A 193 14.02 -0.58 -5.07
C PRO A 193 13.68 0.72 -5.81
N ASN A 194 14.12 1.85 -5.28
CA ASN A 194 13.96 3.16 -5.93
C ASN A 194 15.05 3.37 -7.00
N GLU A 195 15.10 2.47 -7.97
CA GLU A 195 16.04 2.47 -9.09
C GLU A 195 15.34 1.93 -10.36
N PRO A 196 15.91 2.12 -11.56
CA PRO A 196 15.33 1.56 -12.78
C PRO A 196 15.20 0.04 -12.70
N ILE A 197 13.98 -0.47 -12.89
CA ILE A 197 13.66 -1.91 -12.93
C ILE A 197 13.31 -2.28 -14.37
N ASP A 198 13.84 -3.41 -14.87
CA ASP A 198 13.45 -3.96 -16.17
C ASP A 198 11.98 -4.42 -16.11
N GLU A 199 11.15 -3.93 -17.03
CA GLU A 199 9.72 -4.24 -17.15
C GLU A 199 9.45 -5.75 -17.31
N LYS A 200 10.45 -6.54 -17.74
CA LYS A 200 10.35 -7.99 -17.87
C LYS A 200 10.46 -8.72 -16.54
N VAL A 201 10.92 -8.07 -15.47
CA VAL A 201 11.01 -8.69 -14.15
C VAL A 201 9.58 -8.89 -13.62
N PRO A 202 9.15 -10.14 -13.34
CA PRO A 202 7.82 -10.38 -12.82
C PRO A 202 7.61 -9.69 -11.47
N LEU A 203 6.41 -9.13 -11.23
CA LEU A 203 6.09 -8.43 -9.99
C LEU A 203 6.28 -9.31 -8.74
N ASP A 204 6.09 -10.63 -8.87
CA ASP A 204 6.25 -11.59 -7.79
C ASP A 204 7.69 -11.66 -7.23
N HIS A 205 8.70 -11.20 -7.99
CA HIS A 205 10.07 -11.07 -7.50
C HIS A 205 10.22 -10.04 -6.37
N PHE A 206 9.26 -9.12 -6.25
CA PHE A 206 9.26 -8.08 -5.23
C PHE A 206 8.40 -8.43 -4.02
N LEU A 207 7.84 -9.65 -3.97
CA LEU A 207 7.08 -10.12 -2.82
C LEU A 207 7.98 -10.25 -1.59
N VAL A 208 7.54 -9.67 -0.48
CA VAL A 208 8.21 -9.80 0.82
C VAL A 208 7.20 -10.20 1.89
N PRO A 209 7.64 -10.87 2.97
CA PRO A 209 6.80 -11.04 4.14
C PRO A 209 6.30 -9.70 4.68
N ILE A 210 5.02 -9.63 5.05
CA ILE A 210 4.44 -8.41 5.63
C ILE A 210 5.21 -7.94 6.88
N GLU A 211 5.72 -8.87 7.69
CA GLU A 211 6.52 -8.57 8.88
C GLU A 211 7.79 -7.77 8.56
N THR A 212 8.38 -7.98 7.37
CA THR A 212 9.54 -7.21 6.89
C THR A 212 9.16 -5.74 6.73
N ILE A 213 7.98 -5.47 6.17
CA ILE A 213 7.46 -4.11 5.99
C ILE A 213 7.13 -3.52 7.36
N GLU A 214 6.35 -4.23 8.20
CA GLU A 214 5.96 -3.75 9.53
C GLU A 214 7.19 -3.35 10.37
N ARG A 215 8.24 -4.18 10.35
CA ARG A 215 9.49 -3.91 11.07
C ARG A 215 10.25 -2.72 10.48
N ALA A 216 10.35 -2.62 9.16
CA ALA A 216 11.12 -1.55 8.50
C ALA A 216 10.40 -0.20 8.55
N SER A 217 9.07 -0.19 8.44
CA SER A 217 8.26 1.03 8.38
C SER A 217 7.75 1.48 9.75
N GLY A 218 7.78 0.61 10.76
CA GLY A 218 7.15 0.85 12.07
C GLY A 218 5.62 0.86 12.02
N LEU A 219 5.01 0.29 10.97
CA LEU A 219 3.55 0.20 10.80
C LEU A 219 3.05 -1.17 11.23
N GLN A 220 1.75 -1.26 11.52
CA GLN A 220 1.09 -2.51 11.90
C GLN A 220 -0.16 -2.73 11.04
N PHE A 221 -0.16 -3.80 10.27
CA PHE A 221 -1.24 -4.22 9.37
C PHE A 221 -1.92 -5.48 9.91
N VAL A 222 -1.16 -6.54 10.18
CA VAL A 222 -1.70 -7.86 10.54
C VAL A 222 -2.58 -7.82 11.80
N PRO A 223 -2.17 -7.17 12.91
CA PRO A 223 -3.01 -7.08 14.11
C PRO A 223 -4.33 -6.36 13.86
N ASN A 224 -4.37 -5.42 12.92
CA ASN A 224 -5.57 -4.65 12.59
C ASN A 224 -6.53 -5.45 11.70
N ILE A 225 -5.99 -6.26 10.79
CA ILE A 225 -6.78 -7.15 9.93
C ILE A 225 -7.37 -8.30 10.75
N MET A 226 -6.57 -8.94 11.60
CA MET A 226 -7.02 -10.07 12.43
C MET A 226 -8.11 -9.70 13.45
N LYS A 227 -8.21 -8.42 13.85
CA LYS A 227 -9.33 -7.93 14.68
C LYS A 227 -10.69 -7.98 13.95
N ARG A 228 -10.69 -8.04 12.63
CA ARG A 228 -11.89 -7.91 11.78
C ARG A 228 -12.17 -9.12 10.91
N THR A 229 -11.26 -10.08 10.85
CA THR A 229 -11.35 -11.24 9.94
C THR A 229 -11.01 -12.53 10.67
N SER A 230 -11.80 -13.59 10.39
CA SER A 230 -11.63 -14.93 10.96
C SER A 230 -10.51 -15.76 10.30
N SER A 231 -10.05 -15.37 9.11
CA SER A 231 -9.00 -16.05 8.33
C SER A 231 -8.16 -15.06 7.52
N LEU A 232 -6.83 -15.17 7.63
CA LEU A 232 -5.84 -14.35 6.91
C LEU A 232 -4.83 -15.28 6.24
N GLN A 233 -4.61 -15.10 4.94
CA GLN A 233 -3.58 -15.80 4.18
C GLN A 233 -2.57 -14.78 3.64
N ALA A 234 -1.39 -14.73 4.25
CA ALA A 234 -0.28 -13.92 3.75
C ALA A 234 0.48 -14.71 2.66
N ILE A 235 0.66 -14.10 1.49
CA ILE A 235 1.46 -14.67 0.41
C ILE A 235 2.87 -14.10 0.50
N THR A 236 3.85 -14.99 0.57
CA THR A 236 5.28 -14.66 0.51
C THR A 236 5.90 -15.26 -0.75
N ALA A 237 7.01 -14.69 -1.21
CA ALA A 237 7.84 -15.32 -2.24
C ALA A 237 8.19 -16.77 -1.81
N ARG A 238 8.20 -17.70 -2.77
CA ARG A 238 8.65 -19.08 -2.57
C ARG A 238 10.17 -19.18 -2.63
#